data_AF-A0A1V5UC55-F1
#
_entry.id   AF-A0A1V5UC55-F1
#
_cell.length_a   1.000
_cell.length_b   1.000
_cell.length_c   1.000
_cell.angle_alpha   90.00
_cell.angle_beta   90.00
_cell.angle_gamma   90.00
#
_symmetry.space_group_name_H-M   'P 1'
#
loop_
_entity.id
_entity.type
_entity.pdbx_description
1 polymer ?
#
loop_
_entity_poly.entity_id
_entity_poly.type
_entity_poly.pdbx_seq_one_letter_code
_entity_poly.pdbx_strand_id
1 'polypeptide(L)'
;MKVLFFDCFSGISGDMTIGAFLDAGVDYDYLKNELAKLKLEGYSLKAEKTTKNGLAATKFNVMDCAGNVFGHAPLFGHCHKTHDHGFIEGVKHNGSVYRDHVENHGHGAHDHDHQHDHDHGHDHAHGHNHNHNHDHDHDHHHDCEQDAGFGAETSSEYGMPIEHHEHEILRHEASHSHSGAAGHAHRNLDDIKKIIDSSELNKNVREISIKIFENIAAAESKMHNVAVDKIHFHEVGAIDSIIDIVGTAICIDFLKIEKFYVSKIPVSFSFINTSHGKWPNPAPASLELLKNFTLTKSPIEKELVTPTGAAIIKTLCEPCGCPPDFELKATGYGAGYHDFEHPNVLRIMIGEKKKIRTSVPEAGICGETAEALGCETDEVDLLTANIDDMQPEYFEPLIEELMAAGALDVSLGQILMKKGRPAFELVVMSAPGLTAKISQIIFRLASTIGLRVERVSRLVLKRETVLCEVSADKSVPVKVSYLKGEICRVKPEYEELKKFASENKISIEEARERILSEFKKSFSSERL
;
A
#
# COMPACT_ATOMS: atom_id res chain seq x y z
N MET A 1 3.31 -18.87 5.94
CA MET A 1 2.46 -17.90 5.26
C MET A 1 3.30 -17.29 4.16
N LYS A 2 2.98 -17.55 2.90
CA LYS A 2 3.74 -17.00 1.77
C LYS A 2 3.37 -15.54 1.57
N VAL A 3 4.39 -14.68 1.54
CA VAL A 3 4.26 -13.22 1.51
C VAL A 3 4.91 -12.68 0.24
N LEU A 4 4.30 -11.66 -0.35
CA LEU A 4 4.91 -10.84 -1.39
C LEU A 4 4.95 -9.37 -0.95
N PHE A 5 6.09 -8.73 -1.14
CA PHE A 5 6.24 -7.28 -1.00
C PHE A 5 6.52 -6.66 -2.37
N PHE A 6 5.65 -5.76 -2.81
CA PHE A 6 5.87 -4.90 -3.96
C PHE A 6 6.71 -3.70 -3.53
N ASP A 7 7.92 -3.60 -4.04
CA ASP A 7 8.77 -2.43 -3.88
C ASP A 7 8.69 -1.54 -5.13
N CYS A 8 7.73 -0.62 -5.09
CA CYS A 8 7.40 0.27 -6.21
C CYS A 8 8.36 1.46 -6.33
N PHE A 9 9.63 1.37 -5.88
CA PHE A 9 10.53 2.53 -5.76
C PHE A 9 10.69 3.38 -7.04
N SER A 10 10.57 2.78 -8.22
CA SER A 10 10.61 3.49 -9.51
C SER A 10 9.25 3.60 -10.23
N GLY A 11 8.19 3.00 -9.67
CA GLY A 11 6.87 2.93 -10.28
C GLY A 11 6.22 1.53 -10.25
N ILE A 12 5.04 1.43 -10.85
CA ILE A 12 4.32 0.18 -11.13
C ILE A 12 3.34 0.32 -12.30
N SER A 13 3.35 -0.68 -13.18
CA SER A 13 2.39 -0.91 -14.27
C SER A 13 2.10 -2.41 -14.43
N GLY A 14 1.17 -2.78 -15.31
CA GLY A 14 0.76 -4.16 -15.49
C GLY A 14 1.86 -5.03 -16.13
N ASP A 15 2.45 -4.56 -17.22
CA ASP A 15 3.63 -5.15 -17.86
C ASP A 15 4.83 -5.32 -16.90
N MET A 16 5.13 -4.30 -16.09
CA MET A 16 6.14 -4.39 -15.03
C MET A 16 5.76 -5.42 -13.96
N THR A 17 4.48 -5.57 -13.64
CA THR A 17 4.00 -6.57 -12.68
C THR A 17 4.20 -7.98 -13.20
N ILE A 18 3.77 -8.27 -14.44
CA ILE A 18 3.99 -9.58 -15.07
C ILE A 18 5.48 -9.86 -15.26
N GLY A 19 6.26 -8.87 -15.72
CA GLY A 19 7.71 -8.99 -15.88
C GLY A 19 8.40 -9.39 -14.57
N ALA A 20 8.04 -8.74 -13.45
CA ALA A 20 8.59 -9.06 -12.14
C ALA A 20 8.23 -10.48 -11.67
N PHE A 21 7.01 -10.96 -11.97
CA PHE A 21 6.58 -12.32 -11.66
C PHE A 21 7.32 -13.39 -12.48
N LEU A 22 7.49 -13.17 -13.79
CA LEU A 22 8.29 -14.05 -14.65
C LEU A 22 9.76 -14.08 -14.20
N ASP A 23 10.31 -12.93 -13.79
CA ASP A 23 11.67 -12.83 -13.25
C ASP A 23 11.84 -13.61 -11.93
N ALA A 24 10.83 -13.60 -11.07
CA ALA A 24 10.78 -14.36 -9.82
C ALA A 24 10.48 -15.87 -9.99
N GLY A 25 10.39 -16.37 -11.23
CA GLY A 25 10.27 -17.80 -11.52
C GLY A 25 8.85 -18.31 -11.81
N VAL A 26 7.91 -17.45 -12.20
CA VAL A 26 6.68 -17.91 -12.88
C VAL A 26 7.04 -18.41 -14.28
N ASP A 27 6.55 -19.59 -14.65
CA ASP A 27 6.82 -20.16 -15.97
C ASP A 27 6.05 -19.40 -17.08
N TYR A 28 6.77 -19.04 -18.14
CA TYR A 28 6.22 -18.23 -19.23
C TYR A 28 5.21 -18.99 -20.10
N ASP A 29 5.48 -20.27 -20.38
CA ASP A 29 4.57 -21.08 -21.20
C ASP A 29 3.29 -21.42 -20.42
N TYR A 30 3.37 -21.64 -19.10
CA TYR A 30 2.21 -21.72 -18.22
C TYR A 30 1.36 -20.44 -18.29
N LEU A 31 1.96 -19.26 -18.08
CA LEU A 31 1.24 -17.98 -18.16
C LEU A 31 0.55 -17.80 -19.52
N LYS A 32 1.27 -18.07 -20.61
CA LYS A 32 0.76 -17.97 -21.98
C LYS A 32 -0.41 -18.94 -22.24
N ASN A 33 -0.31 -20.18 -21.76
CA ASN A 33 -1.35 -21.20 -21.91
C ASN A 33 -2.61 -20.88 -21.08
N GLU A 34 -2.45 -20.34 -19.87
CA GLU A 34 -3.59 -19.86 -19.08
C GLU A 34 -4.27 -18.65 -19.74
N LEU A 35 -3.49 -17.65 -20.21
CA LEU A 35 -4.03 -16.48 -20.92
C LEU A 35 -4.81 -16.86 -22.20
N ALA A 36 -4.36 -17.89 -22.93
CA ALA A 36 -5.07 -18.38 -24.12
C ALA A 36 -6.51 -18.86 -23.82
N LYS A 37 -6.83 -19.22 -22.57
CA LYS A 37 -8.20 -19.62 -22.17
C LYS A 37 -9.22 -18.48 -22.20
N LEU A 38 -8.77 -17.23 -22.27
CA LEU A 38 -9.63 -16.06 -22.52
C LEU A 38 -10.22 -16.06 -23.94
N LYS A 39 -9.65 -16.83 -24.88
CA LYS A 39 -10.10 -16.92 -26.28
C LYS A 39 -10.16 -15.54 -26.98
N LEU A 40 -9.25 -14.65 -26.58
CA LEU A 40 -9.03 -13.37 -27.23
C LEU A 40 -8.11 -13.56 -28.44
N GLU A 41 -8.43 -12.88 -29.54
CA GLU A 41 -7.64 -12.86 -30.76
C GLU A 41 -6.93 -11.50 -30.93
N GLY A 42 -6.04 -11.39 -31.92
CA GLY A 42 -5.42 -10.11 -32.30
C GLY A 42 -4.15 -9.72 -31.53
N TYR A 43 -3.62 -10.60 -30.67
CA TYR A 43 -2.40 -10.33 -29.90
C TYR A 43 -1.40 -11.50 -29.90
N SER A 44 -0.16 -11.17 -29.57
CA SER A 44 0.93 -12.10 -29.26
C SER A 44 1.69 -11.61 -28.02
N LEU A 45 2.42 -12.52 -27.35
CA LEU A 45 3.16 -12.23 -26.13
C LEU A 45 4.65 -12.39 -26.36
N LYS A 46 5.45 -11.53 -25.71
CA LYS A 46 6.91 -11.64 -25.66
C LYS A 46 7.43 -11.28 -24.28
N ALA A 47 8.19 -12.18 -23.66
CA ALA A 47 9.01 -11.90 -22.49
C ALA A 47 10.49 -11.98 -22.87
N GLU A 48 11.29 -11.02 -22.45
CA GLU A 48 12.74 -11.01 -22.69
C GLU A 48 13.53 -10.43 -21.52
N LYS A 49 14.75 -10.93 -21.29
CA LYS A 49 15.67 -10.32 -20.32
C LYS A 49 16.22 -9.03 -20.89
N THR A 50 16.28 -7.99 -20.06
CA THR A 50 16.81 -6.67 -20.40
C THR A 50 17.61 -6.12 -19.22
N THR A 51 18.34 -5.02 -19.46
CA THR A 51 19.09 -4.32 -18.42
C THR A 51 18.64 -2.87 -18.38
N LYS A 52 18.19 -2.39 -17.21
CA LYS A 52 17.79 -1.01 -16.96
C LYS A 52 18.78 -0.38 -16.00
N ASN A 53 19.59 0.56 -16.50
CA ASN A 53 20.70 1.20 -15.77
C ASN A 53 21.53 0.20 -14.91
N GLY A 54 22.12 -0.79 -15.58
CA GLY A 54 22.95 -1.84 -14.95
C GLY A 54 22.19 -2.96 -14.23
N LEU A 55 20.90 -2.80 -13.92
CA LEU A 55 20.09 -3.81 -13.23
C LEU A 55 19.37 -4.72 -14.23
N ALA A 56 19.58 -6.03 -14.11
CA ALA A 56 18.88 -7.03 -14.92
C ALA A 56 17.40 -7.14 -14.51
N ALA A 57 16.52 -7.30 -15.50
CA ALA A 57 15.08 -7.41 -15.32
C ALA A 57 14.44 -8.17 -16.50
N THR A 58 13.16 -8.54 -16.35
CA THR A 58 12.35 -9.10 -17.44
C THR A 58 11.40 -8.04 -17.98
N LYS A 59 11.43 -7.80 -19.28
CA LYS A 59 10.44 -6.99 -19.99
C LYS A 59 9.36 -7.91 -20.56
N PHE A 60 8.09 -7.60 -20.28
CA PHE A 60 6.93 -8.26 -20.85
C PHE A 60 6.27 -7.31 -21.85
N ASN A 61 5.88 -7.79 -23.02
CA ASN A 61 5.17 -7.00 -24.02
C ASN A 61 3.98 -7.79 -24.56
N VAL A 62 2.83 -7.13 -24.66
CA VAL A 62 1.68 -7.57 -25.46
C VAL A 62 1.79 -6.88 -26.81
N MET A 63 1.77 -7.63 -27.91
CA MET A 63 2.02 -7.11 -29.26
C MET A 63 0.84 -7.41 -30.20
N ASP A 64 0.53 -6.51 -31.12
CA ASP A 64 -0.50 -6.71 -32.14
C ASP A 64 -0.05 -7.70 -33.24
N CYS A 65 -0.94 -8.00 -34.19
CA CYS A 65 -0.64 -8.87 -35.33
C CYS A 65 0.42 -8.32 -36.30
N ALA A 66 0.77 -7.04 -36.22
CA ALA A 66 1.82 -6.39 -37.00
C ALA A 66 3.16 -6.30 -36.24
N GLY A 67 3.21 -6.75 -34.98
CA GLY A 67 4.39 -6.74 -34.12
C GLY A 67 4.61 -5.44 -33.34
N ASN A 68 3.65 -4.50 -33.36
CA ASN A 68 3.71 -3.30 -32.53
C ASN A 68 3.30 -3.63 -31.10
N VAL A 69 3.94 -3.02 -30.10
CA VAL A 69 3.55 -3.20 -28.69
C VAL A 69 2.26 -2.41 -28.40
N PHE A 70 1.22 -3.09 -27.89
CA PHE A 70 -0.01 -2.44 -27.42
C PHE A 70 0.30 -1.43 -26.31
N GLY A 71 -0.48 -0.35 -26.22
CA GLY A 71 -0.21 0.77 -25.30
C GLY A 71 1.01 1.63 -25.68
N HIS A 72 1.78 1.27 -26.73
CA HIS A 72 2.99 1.99 -27.16
C HIS A 72 3.00 2.37 -28.64
N ALA A 73 1.84 2.45 -29.28
CA ALA A 73 1.71 3.25 -30.50
C ALA A 73 2.19 4.68 -30.17
N PRO A 74 3.23 5.22 -30.85
CA PRO A 74 3.69 6.57 -30.56
C PRO A 74 2.56 7.54 -30.89
N LEU A 75 2.12 8.31 -29.89
CA LEU A 75 1.04 9.29 -30.07
C LEU A 75 1.32 10.27 -31.22
N PHE A 76 2.58 10.43 -31.64
CA PHE A 76 2.95 10.90 -32.98
C PHE A 76 4.11 10.09 -33.58
N GLY A 77 3.79 8.93 -34.17
CA GLY A 77 4.55 8.43 -35.31
C GLY A 77 4.07 9.16 -36.56
N HIS A 78 4.88 10.08 -37.12
CA HIS A 78 4.49 10.80 -38.33
C HIS A 78 4.21 9.81 -39.47
N CYS A 79 2.94 9.66 -39.80
CA CYS A 79 2.56 9.14 -41.10
C CYS A 79 3.06 10.15 -42.13
N HIS A 80 4.20 9.85 -42.77
CA HIS A 80 4.62 10.50 -44.00
C HIS A 80 3.63 10.13 -45.12
N LYS A 81 2.40 10.63 -45.01
CA LYS A 81 1.63 10.97 -46.20
C LYS A 81 2.43 12.07 -46.86
N THR A 82 3.13 11.70 -47.91
CA THR A 82 3.51 12.61 -48.99
C THR A 82 2.27 13.44 -49.31
N HIS A 83 2.26 14.70 -48.88
CA HIS A 83 1.25 15.65 -49.30
C HIS A 83 1.53 15.97 -50.76
N ASP A 84 0.87 15.21 -51.63
CA ASP A 84 0.81 15.53 -53.04
C ASP A 84 0.09 16.88 -53.16
N HIS A 85 0.86 17.92 -53.51
CA HIS A 85 0.34 19.27 -53.67
C HIS A 85 -0.45 19.34 -54.97
N GLY A 86 -1.74 18.98 -54.88
CA GLY A 86 -2.70 19.17 -55.95
C GLY A 86 -2.65 20.61 -56.47
N PHE A 87 -2.25 20.74 -57.73
CA PHE A 87 -2.28 22.01 -58.46
C PHE A 87 -3.70 22.59 -58.42
N ILE A 88 -3.82 23.84 -57.97
CA ILE A 88 -4.95 24.71 -58.29
C ILE A 88 -4.37 25.97 -58.91
N GLU A 89 -4.71 26.22 -60.17
CA GLU A 89 -4.22 27.38 -60.91
C GLU A 89 -4.87 28.68 -60.43
N GLY A 90 -4.03 29.68 -60.14
CA GLY A 90 -4.30 31.07 -60.45
C GLY A 90 -5.17 31.90 -59.50
N VAL A 91 -4.50 32.76 -58.71
CA VAL A 91 -4.67 34.23 -58.84
C VAL A 91 -3.29 34.88 -58.75
N LYS A 92 -2.97 35.81 -59.67
CA LYS A 92 -1.73 36.59 -59.65
C LYS A 92 -1.93 37.88 -58.87
N HIS A 93 -1.02 38.23 -57.97
CA HIS A 93 -0.75 39.64 -57.63
C HIS A 93 0.76 39.88 -57.44
N ASN A 94 1.22 41.08 -57.82
CA ASN A 94 2.61 41.45 -58.05
C ASN A 94 3.36 41.96 -56.80
N GLY A 95 4.70 41.90 -56.86
CA GLY A 95 5.62 42.75 -56.08
C GLY A 95 6.45 41.98 -55.05
N SER A 96 7.70 41.60 -55.34
CA SER A 96 8.93 42.42 -55.19
C SER A 96 9.48 42.43 -53.73
N VAL A 97 10.77 42.19 -53.42
CA VAL A 97 11.99 42.10 -54.26
C VAL A 97 13.22 41.64 -53.39
N TYR A 98 14.30 41.10 -54.02
CA TYR A 98 15.61 40.58 -53.47
C TYR A 98 15.53 39.37 -52.49
N ARG A 99 16.21 38.20 -52.66
CA ARG A 99 17.67 37.86 -52.85
C ARG A 99 18.53 38.27 -51.66
N ASP A 100 19.61 37.60 -51.27
CA ASP A 100 20.20 36.24 -51.46
C ASP A 100 20.90 35.98 -50.08
N HIS A 101 21.29 34.79 -49.61
CA HIS A 101 22.29 33.89 -50.17
C HIS A 101 22.35 32.60 -49.31
N VAL A 102 22.74 31.49 -49.93
CA VAL A 102 23.15 30.26 -49.25
C VAL A 102 24.67 30.30 -49.08
N GLU A 103 25.22 29.84 -47.94
CA GLU A 103 26.44 29.00 -47.97
C GLU A 103 26.65 28.14 -46.72
N ASN A 104 27.31 27.00 -46.95
CA ASN A 104 27.69 25.97 -45.98
C ASN A 104 29.02 26.34 -45.30
N HIS A 105 29.29 25.77 -44.12
CA HIS A 105 30.38 24.79 -43.93
C HIS A 105 30.44 24.28 -42.49
N GLY A 106 30.98 23.06 -42.32
CA GLY A 106 31.13 22.39 -41.02
C GLY A 106 32.59 22.02 -40.73
N HIS A 107 32.76 20.98 -39.90
CA HIS A 107 34.01 20.57 -39.21
C HIS A 107 34.39 21.51 -38.05
N GLY A 108 34.98 21.06 -36.95
CA GLY A 108 35.34 19.69 -36.54
C GLY A 108 35.77 19.67 -35.07
N ALA A 109 35.85 18.49 -34.44
CA ALA A 109 36.11 18.35 -33.02
C ALA A 109 37.56 18.73 -32.61
N HIS A 110 37.72 19.25 -31.38
CA HIS A 110 38.95 19.15 -30.60
C HIS A 110 38.64 19.15 -29.09
N ASP A 111 39.12 18.13 -28.38
CA ASP A 111 39.21 18.09 -26.92
C ASP A 111 40.27 19.07 -26.41
N HIS A 112 40.06 19.67 -25.24
CA HIS A 112 41.16 20.05 -24.34
C HIS A 112 40.74 19.99 -22.87
N ASP A 113 41.39 19.10 -22.15
CA ASP A 113 41.43 19.02 -20.69
C ASP A 113 42.21 20.22 -20.11
N HIS A 114 41.73 20.85 -19.04
CA HIS A 114 42.58 21.66 -18.15
C HIS A 114 41.99 21.76 -16.73
N GLN A 115 42.69 21.15 -15.77
CA GLN A 115 42.52 21.39 -14.34
C GLN A 115 43.10 22.76 -13.96
N HIS A 116 42.45 23.48 -13.06
CA HIS A 116 43.09 24.52 -12.24
C HIS A 116 42.45 24.59 -10.85
N ASP A 117 43.20 24.16 -9.83
CA ASP A 117 42.96 24.54 -8.45
C ASP A 117 43.30 26.03 -8.25
N HIS A 118 42.42 26.80 -7.59
CA HIS A 118 42.83 27.96 -6.83
C HIS A 118 41.92 28.18 -5.61
N ASP A 119 42.51 28.02 -4.43
CA ASP A 119 41.95 28.36 -3.13
C ASP A 119 42.16 29.86 -2.84
N HIS A 120 41.09 30.59 -2.54
CA HIS A 120 41.12 31.88 -1.82
C HIS A 120 39.76 32.15 -1.17
N GLY A 121 39.68 31.98 0.15
CA GLY A 121 38.54 32.46 0.94
C GLY A 121 38.68 33.95 1.32
N HIS A 122 37.54 34.65 1.39
CA HIS A 122 37.37 35.86 2.21
C HIS A 122 35.90 35.99 2.65
N ASP A 123 35.66 36.06 3.95
CA ASP A 123 34.40 36.54 4.52
C ASP A 123 34.17 38.00 4.16
N HIS A 124 32.94 38.39 3.81
CA HIS A 124 32.34 39.64 4.25
C HIS A 124 30.80 39.58 4.16
N ALA A 125 30.13 39.79 5.30
CA ALA A 125 28.69 39.96 5.35
C ALA A 125 28.34 41.46 5.25
N HIS A 126 27.46 41.82 4.32
CA HIS A 126 26.57 42.99 4.43
C HIS A 126 25.31 42.74 3.60
N GLY A 127 24.14 42.84 4.24
CA GLY A 127 22.88 42.97 3.50
C GLY A 127 22.50 44.44 3.38
N HIS A 128 21.71 44.80 2.37
CA HIS A 128 20.67 45.82 2.48
C HIS A 128 19.61 45.67 1.36
N ASN A 129 18.40 46.08 1.69
CA ASN A 129 17.23 46.15 0.80
C ASN A 129 17.50 46.93 -0.49
N HIS A 130 16.85 46.50 -1.57
CA HIS A 130 16.25 47.45 -2.52
C HIS A 130 14.79 47.08 -2.78
N ASN A 131 13.92 48.05 -2.53
CA ASN A 131 12.49 48.01 -2.82
C ASN A 131 12.24 48.80 -4.10
N HIS A 132 11.42 48.30 -5.03
CA HIS A 132 10.93 49.08 -6.16
C HIS A 132 9.47 48.75 -6.44
N ASN A 133 8.60 49.74 -6.16
CA ASN A 133 7.26 49.81 -6.74
C ASN A 133 7.37 49.87 -8.27
N HIS A 134 6.37 49.30 -8.94
CA HIS A 134 5.70 50.03 -10.02
C HIS A 134 4.20 49.82 -9.89
N ASP A 135 3.53 50.88 -9.44
CA ASP A 135 2.09 51.06 -9.63
C ASP A 135 1.80 51.21 -11.13
N HIS A 136 0.67 50.68 -11.59
CA HIS A 136 -0.26 51.45 -12.42
C HIS A 136 -1.65 50.83 -12.34
N ASP A 137 -2.61 51.67 -11.96
CA ASP A 137 -4.03 51.36 -11.89
C ASP A 137 -4.60 50.98 -13.26
N HIS A 138 -5.69 50.19 -13.26
CA HIS A 138 -6.99 50.79 -13.57
C HIS A 138 -8.14 49.94 -13.02
N ASP A 139 -9.05 50.61 -12.31
CA ASP A 139 -10.31 50.09 -11.78
C ASP A 139 -11.21 49.46 -12.86
N HIS A 140 -11.96 48.42 -12.48
CA HIS A 140 -13.39 48.59 -12.15
C HIS A 140 -14.01 47.37 -11.45
N HIS A 141 -14.22 47.51 -10.13
CA HIS A 141 -15.31 46.94 -9.32
C HIS A 141 -16.71 47.12 -9.98
N HIS A 142 -17.86 46.53 -9.61
CA HIS A 142 -18.39 45.52 -8.64
C HIS A 142 -19.89 45.32 -9.02
N ASP A 143 -20.71 44.33 -8.63
CA ASP A 143 -20.55 42.98 -8.04
C ASP A 143 -21.88 42.20 -8.25
N CYS A 144 -21.96 40.89 -7.94
CA CYS A 144 -23.27 40.22 -7.74
C CYS A 144 -23.23 38.93 -6.90
N GLU A 145 -23.55 39.07 -5.61
CA GLU A 145 -24.25 38.13 -4.72
C GLU A 145 -25.00 39.06 -3.72
N GLN A 146 -26.25 38.89 -3.26
CA GLN A 146 -27.23 37.79 -3.26
C GLN A 146 -28.68 38.35 -3.17
N ASP A 147 -29.65 37.46 -3.43
CA ASP A 147 -31.00 37.34 -2.81
C ASP A 147 -32.26 38.18 -3.18
N ALA A 148 -33.34 37.40 -3.32
CA ALA A 148 -34.76 37.60 -2.93
C ALA A 148 -35.65 38.76 -3.46
N GLY A 149 -36.77 38.37 -4.11
CA GLY A 149 -38.12 38.85 -3.71
C GLY A 149 -39.01 39.55 -4.75
N PHE A 150 -40.14 38.90 -5.08
CA PHE A 150 -41.47 39.45 -5.42
C PHE A 150 -41.65 40.82 -6.12
N GLY A 151 -42.52 40.86 -7.16
CA GLY A 151 -43.46 41.98 -7.33
C GLY A 151 -43.74 42.53 -8.73
N ALA A 152 -44.83 42.04 -9.34
CA ALA A 152 -45.80 42.73 -10.20
C ALA A 152 -45.49 44.05 -10.99
N GLU A 153 -45.92 44.01 -12.27
CA GLU A 153 -46.76 45.02 -12.97
C GLU A 153 -46.19 46.20 -13.81
N THR A 154 -46.65 46.19 -15.08
CA THR A 154 -47.10 47.33 -15.96
C THR A 154 -46.15 48.11 -16.89
N SER A 155 -46.57 48.15 -18.18
CA SER A 155 -46.39 49.23 -19.20
C SER A 155 -44.97 49.62 -19.67
N SER A 156 -44.70 50.07 -20.90
CA SER A 156 -45.45 50.17 -22.18
C SER A 156 -44.40 50.42 -23.29
N GLU A 157 -44.34 49.64 -24.37
CA GLU A 157 -44.84 49.99 -25.72
C GLU A 157 -43.91 50.89 -26.58
N TYR A 158 -43.94 50.70 -27.92
CA TYR A 158 -43.02 51.16 -29.00
C TYR A 158 -41.80 50.23 -29.30
N GLY A 159 -41.59 49.67 -30.51
CA GLY A 159 -42.50 49.60 -31.68
C GLY A 159 -41.82 49.31 -33.03
N MET A 160 -41.66 48.01 -33.38
CA MET A 160 -41.57 47.45 -34.77
C MET A 160 -40.34 47.82 -35.65
N PRO A 161 -40.07 47.12 -36.78
CA PRO A 161 -39.91 45.66 -36.95
C PRO A 161 -38.73 45.26 -37.88
N ILE A 162 -38.13 44.07 -37.72
CA ILE A 162 -37.31 43.41 -38.78
C ILE A 162 -37.64 41.91 -38.85
N GLU A 163 -37.61 41.36 -40.06
CA GLU A 163 -38.26 40.12 -40.49
C GLU A 163 -37.54 38.82 -40.04
N HIS A 164 -38.33 37.77 -39.80
CA HIS A 164 -37.83 36.41 -39.65
C HIS A 164 -37.58 35.76 -41.02
N HIS A 165 -36.35 35.30 -41.26
CA HIS A 165 -36.06 34.29 -42.28
C HIS A 165 -35.65 32.98 -41.60
N GLU A 166 -36.54 31.99 -41.66
CA GLU A 166 -36.18 30.60 -41.36
C GLU A 166 -35.30 30.04 -42.48
N HIS A 167 -34.22 29.36 -42.11
CA HIS A 167 -33.48 28.48 -43.01
C HIS A 167 -33.37 27.10 -42.35
N GLU A 168 -34.19 26.16 -42.82
CA GLU A 168 -33.97 24.74 -42.55
C GLU A 168 -32.60 24.31 -43.09
N ILE A 169 -31.72 23.84 -42.22
CA ILE A 169 -30.53 23.10 -42.64
C ILE A 169 -30.79 21.62 -42.40
N LEU A 170 -31.25 20.97 -43.48
CA LEU A 170 -31.37 19.52 -43.60
C LEU A 170 -30.03 18.85 -43.26
N ARG A 171 -29.98 18.11 -42.16
CA ARG A 171 -28.83 17.25 -41.83
C ARG A 171 -28.89 15.99 -42.68
N HIS A 172 -28.12 15.98 -43.77
CA HIS A 172 -27.85 14.77 -44.54
C HIS A 172 -27.01 13.79 -43.70
N GLU A 173 -27.58 12.63 -43.36
CA GLU A 173 -26.80 11.49 -42.88
C GLU A 173 -26.02 10.88 -44.05
N ALA A 174 -24.74 11.23 -44.16
CA ALA A 174 -23.81 10.58 -45.08
C ALA A 174 -22.94 9.57 -44.31
N SER A 175 -23.31 8.28 -44.41
CA SER A 175 -22.55 7.18 -43.81
C SER A 175 -21.22 6.96 -44.53
N HIS A 176 -20.15 7.63 -44.08
CA HIS A 176 -18.80 7.37 -44.57
C HIS A 176 -18.15 6.19 -43.83
N SER A 177 -18.19 5.02 -44.44
CA SER A 177 -17.50 3.82 -43.98
C SER A 177 -15.98 3.93 -44.22
N HIS A 178 -15.24 4.36 -43.20
CA HIS A 178 -13.77 4.28 -43.21
C HIS A 178 -13.29 2.93 -42.68
N SER A 179 -13.13 1.97 -43.58
CA SER A 179 -12.38 0.73 -43.33
C SER A 179 -10.87 1.01 -43.39
N GLY A 180 -10.15 0.94 -42.27
CA GLY A 180 -8.67 1.02 -42.32
C GLY A 180 -7.93 1.56 -41.10
N ALA A 181 -8.19 1.05 -39.89
CA ALA A 181 -7.25 1.02 -38.77
C ALA A 181 -7.76 -0.01 -37.75
N ALA A 182 -6.87 -0.65 -36.99
CA ALA A 182 -7.27 -1.54 -35.89
C ALA A 182 -7.86 -0.70 -34.75
N GLY A 183 -9.18 -0.51 -34.76
CA GLY A 183 -9.87 0.38 -33.83
C GLY A 183 -9.81 -0.14 -32.38
N HIS A 184 -9.56 0.77 -31.45
CA HIS A 184 -9.69 0.50 -30.01
C HIS A 184 -11.12 0.04 -29.71
N ALA A 185 -11.29 -1.25 -29.40
CA ALA A 185 -12.59 -1.79 -29.03
C ALA A 185 -12.97 -1.28 -27.63
N HIS A 186 -13.81 -0.24 -27.56
CA HIS A 186 -14.36 0.28 -26.31
C HIS A 186 -15.23 -0.78 -25.63
N ARG A 187 -14.68 -1.43 -24.59
CA ARG A 187 -15.38 -2.39 -23.74
C ARG A 187 -15.87 -1.71 -22.47
N ASN A 188 -17.02 -2.14 -21.96
CA ASN A 188 -17.49 -1.80 -20.62
C ASN A 188 -17.14 -2.92 -19.61
N LEU A 189 -17.44 -2.71 -18.33
CA LEU A 189 -17.19 -3.69 -17.27
C LEU A 189 -17.93 -5.03 -17.50
N ASP A 190 -19.15 -5.00 -18.01
CA ASP A 190 -19.94 -6.21 -18.25
C ASP A 190 -19.38 -7.05 -19.40
N ASP A 191 -18.82 -6.44 -20.44
CA ASP A 191 -18.16 -7.15 -21.54
C ASP A 191 -16.87 -7.83 -21.06
N ILE A 192 -16.11 -7.16 -20.20
CA ILE A 192 -14.91 -7.75 -19.58
C ILE A 192 -15.30 -8.90 -18.63
N LYS A 193 -16.35 -8.74 -17.81
CA LYS A 193 -16.90 -9.81 -16.97
C LYS A 193 -17.32 -11.02 -17.81
N LYS A 194 -18.06 -10.83 -18.91
CA LYS A 194 -18.43 -11.92 -19.86
C LYS A 194 -17.22 -12.63 -20.45
N ILE A 195 -16.15 -11.92 -20.80
CA ILE A 195 -14.90 -12.52 -21.31
C ILE A 195 -14.25 -13.40 -20.23
N ILE A 196 -14.16 -12.88 -19.00
CA ILE A 196 -13.54 -13.60 -17.87
C ILE A 196 -14.40 -14.80 -17.44
N ASP A 197 -15.71 -14.64 -17.30
CA ASP A 197 -16.63 -15.68 -16.83
C ASP A 197 -16.88 -16.81 -17.85
N SER A 198 -16.79 -16.50 -19.15
CA SER A 198 -16.87 -17.53 -20.21
C SER A 198 -15.55 -18.27 -20.46
N SER A 199 -14.45 -17.84 -19.81
CA SER A 199 -13.14 -18.47 -19.92
C SER A 199 -12.99 -19.72 -19.05
N GLU A 200 -12.09 -20.61 -19.47
CA GLU A 200 -11.70 -21.82 -18.73
C GLU A 200 -10.67 -21.56 -17.62
N LEU A 201 -10.47 -20.29 -17.22
CA LEU A 201 -9.64 -19.92 -16.08
C LEU A 201 -10.18 -20.52 -14.78
N ASN A 202 -9.31 -20.67 -13.78
CA ASN A 202 -9.76 -21.14 -12.47
C ASN A 202 -10.52 -20.04 -11.71
N LYS A 203 -11.25 -20.44 -10.65
CA LYS A 203 -12.11 -19.55 -9.89
C LYS A 203 -11.36 -18.37 -9.26
N ASN A 204 -10.20 -18.61 -8.66
CA ASN A 204 -9.41 -17.59 -7.96
C ASN A 204 -8.88 -16.52 -8.94
N VAL A 205 -8.39 -16.93 -10.11
CA VAL A 205 -7.96 -16.02 -11.18
C VAL A 205 -9.11 -15.11 -11.63
N ARG A 206 -10.31 -15.67 -11.87
CA ARG A 206 -11.49 -14.89 -12.25
C ARG A 206 -11.87 -13.88 -11.16
N GLU A 207 -11.97 -14.31 -9.90
CA GLU A 207 -12.34 -13.46 -8.77
C GLU A 207 -11.35 -12.30 -8.56
N ILE A 208 -10.04 -12.55 -8.65
CA ILE A 208 -9.01 -11.51 -8.57
C ILE A 208 -9.12 -10.52 -9.74
N SER A 209 -9.22 -11.03 -10.97
CA SER A 209 -9.27 -10.20 -12.18
C SER A 209 -10.49 -9.28 -12.18
N ILE A 210 -11.67 -9.82 -11.88
CA ILE A 210 -12.93 -9.05 -11.81
C ILE A 210 -12.82 -7.96 -10.74
N LYS A 211 -12.28 -8.28 -9.55
CA LYS A 211 -12.13 -7.32 -8.46
C LYS A 211 -11.16 -6.17 -8.80
N ILE A 212 -10.11 -6.44 -9.59
CA ILE A 212 -9.22 -5.38 -10.12
C ILE A 212 -10.01 -4.47 -11.06
N PHE A 213 -10.75 -5.02 -12.03
CA PHE A 213 -11.59 -4.24 -12.95
C PHE A 213 -12.70 -3.44 -12.25
N GLU A 214 -13.32 -3.99 -11.20
CA GLU A 214 -14.32 -3.28 -10.40
C GLU A 214 -13.73 -2.07 -9.66
N ASN A 215 -12.50 -2.18 -9.15
CA ASN A 215 -11.80 -1.03 -8.55
C ASN A 215 -11.51 0.07 -9.58
N ILE A 216 -11.09 -0.30 -10.80
CA ILE A 216 -10.85 0.66 -11.90
C ILE A 216 -12.17 1.32 -12.30
N ALA A 217 -13.23 0.53 -12.51
CA ALA A 217 -14.55 1.04 -12.85
C ALA A 217 -15.10 1.98 -11.76
N ALA A 218 -14.90 1.68 -10.48
CA ALA A 218 -15.30 2.58 -9.40
C ALA A 218 -14.52 3.92 -9.42
N ALA A 219 -13.25 3.91 -9.81
CA ALA A 219 -12.45 5.13 -9.98
C ALA A 219 -12.91 5.93 -11.21
N GLU A 220 -13.03 5.31 -12.39
CA GLU A 220 -13.48 5.97 -13.62
C GLU A 220 -14.92 6.50 -13.51
N SER A 221 -15.83 5.75 -12.87
CA SER A 221 -17.22 6.16 -12.57
C SER A 221 -17.26 7.57 -11.98
N LYS A 222 -16.38 7.78 -11.00
CA LYS A 222 -16.31 9.00 -10.22
C LYS A 222 -15.64 10.14 -10.97
N MET A 223 -14.61 9.85 -11.78
CA MET A 223 -13.92 10.87 -12.57
C MET A 223 -14.79 11.39 -13.73
N HIS A 224 -15.58 10.51 -14.35
CA HIS A 224 -16.48 10.86 -15.45
C HIS A 224 -17.91 11.19 -15.01
N ASN A 225 -18.24 11.08 -13.71
CA ASN A 225 -19.56 11.26 -13.13
C ASN A 225 -20.67 10.44 -13.84
N VAL A 226 -20.34 9.18 -14.17
CA VAL A 226 -21.24 8.20 -14.79
C VAL A 226 -21.39 6.98 -13.90
N ALA A 227 -22.57 6.34 -13.94
CA ALA A 227 -22.80 5.11 -13.20
C ALA A 227 -21.88 3.97 -13.71
N VAL A 228 -21.46 3.08 -12.81
CA VAL A 228 -20.43 2.05 -13.06
C VAL A 228 -20.80 1.13 -14.23
N ASP A 229 -22.08 0.84 -14.40
CA ASP A 229 -22.68 0.05 -15.49
C ASP A 229 -22.58 0.72 -16.87
N LYS A 230 -22.32 2.03 -16.93
CA LYS A 230 -22.26 2.84 -18.16
C LYS A 230 -20.86 3.31 -18.54
N ILE A 231 -19.84 2.82 -17.85
CA ILE A 231 -18.45 3.13 -18.16
C ILE A 231 -18.03 2.38 -19.40
N HIS A 232 -17.53 3.12 -20.39
CA HIS A 232 -16.67 2.58 -21.44
C HIS A 232 -15.24 2.91 -21.06
N PHE A 233 -14.40 1.90 -20.88
CA PHE A 233 -13.00 2.11 -20.59
C PHE A 233 -12.31 2.68 -21.84
N HIS A 234 -11.62 3.81 -21.69
CA HIS A 234 -10.91 4.46 -22.80
C HIS A 234 -9.50 3.92 -22.96
N GLU A 235 -8.82 3.66 -21.84
CA GLU A 235 -7.43 3.19 -21.81
C GLU A 235 -7.35 1.75 -21.25
N VAL A 236 -8.21 1.38 -20.29
CA VAL A 236 -8.15 0.08 -19.58
C VAL A 236 -8.96 -1.06 -20.24
N GLY A 237 -9.81 -0.76 -21.23
CA GLY A 237 -10.60 -1.75 -21.97
C GLY A 237 -9.85 -2.43 -23.11
N ALA A 238 -8.62 -2.00 -23.36
CA ALA A 238 -7.74 -2.50 -24.41
C ALA A 238 -7.19 -3.90 -24.09
N ILE A 239 -6.62 -4.57 -25.10
CA ILE A 239 -6.18 -5.96 -24.97
C ILE A 239 -4.99 -6.07 -24.01
N ASP A 240 -4.04 -5.13 -24.06
CA ASP A 240 -2.94 -5.00 -23.10
C ASP A 240 -3.42 -5.03 -21.65
N SER A 241 -4.31 -4.13 -21.26
CA SER A 241 -4.82 -4.03 -19.88
C SER A 241 -5.58 -5.28 -19.42
N ILE A 242 -6.29 -5.97 -20.32
CA ILE A 242 -6.91 -7.27 -20.00
C ILE A 242 -5.85 -8.35 -19.77
N ILE A 243 -4.84 -8.43 -20.63
CA ILE A 243 -3.74 -9.39 -20.49
C ILE A 243 -2.91 -9.10 -19.24
N ASP A 244 -2.66 -7.83 -18.91
CA ASP A 244 -1.92 -7.39 -17.73
C ASP A 244 -2.63 -7.76 -16.43
N ILE A 245 -3.94 -7.49 -16.34
CA ILE A 245 -4.74 -7.76 -15.14
C ILE A 245 -4.94 -9.27 -14.95
N VAL A 246 -5.34 -9.98 -16.00
CA VAL A 246 -5.57 -11.44 -15.92
C VAL A 246 -4.24 -12.18 -15.77
N GLY A 247 -3.18 -11.77 -16.45
CA GLY A 247 -1.84 -12.34 -16.33
C GLY A 247 -1.26 -12.15 -14.93
N THR A 248 -1.47 -10.97 -14.33
CA THR A 248 -1.15 -10.72 -12.92
C THR A 248 -1.90 -11.68 -12.00
N ALA A 249 -3.20 -11.88 -12.21
CA ALA A 249 -4.00 -12.84 -11.42
C ALA A 249 -3.53 -14.30 -11.58
N ILE A 250 -3.13 -14.71 -12.79
CA ILE A 250 -2.54 -16.03 -13.08
C ILE A 250 -1.21 -16.21 -12.34
N CYS A 251 -0.31 -15.23 -12.40
CA CYS A 251 0.97 -15.26 -11.69
C CYS A 251 0.79 -15.38 -10.17
N ILE A 252 -0.18 -14.65 -9.61
CA ILE A 252 -0.54 -14.70 -8.19
C ILE A 252 -1.02 -16.10 -7.78
N ASP A 253 -1.92 -16.68 -8.57
CA ASP A 253 -2.48 -18.01 -8.30
C ASP A 253 -1.43 -19.11 -8.41
N PHE A 254 -0.58 -19.06 -9.45
CA PHE A 254 0.58 -19.95 -9.61
C PHE A 254 1.51 -19.90 -8.40
N LEU A 255 1.84 -18.70 -7.92
CA LEU A 255 2.73 -18.50 -6.79
C LEU A 255 2.09 -18.82 -5.44
N LYS A 256 0.76 -18.89 -5.33
CA LYS A 256 0.02 -19.17 -4.09
C LYS A 256 0.42 -18.24 -2.94
N ILE A 257 0.49 -16.94 -3.23
CA ILE A 257 0.77 -15.91 -2.22
C ILE A 257 -0.44 -15.76 -1.29
N GLU A 258 -0.22 -15.80 0.03
CA GLU A 258 -1.28 -15.64 1.03
C GLU A 258 -1.46 -14.18 1.47
N LYS A 259 -0.42 -13.34 1.35
CA LYS A 259 -0.44 -11.95 1.83
C LYS A 259 0.43 -11.04 0.98
N PHE A 260 -0.08 -9.85 0.66
CA PHE A 260 0.62 -8.84 -0.13
C PHE A 260 0.82 -7.54 0.65
N TYR A 261 1.97 -6.94 0.45
CA TYR A 261 2.37 -5.67 1.05
C TYR A 261 2.97 -4.75 -0.03
N VAL A 262 2.99 -3.44 0.20
CA VAL A 262 3.62 -2.48 -0.71
C VAL A 262 4.41 -1.40 0.02
N SER A 263 5.50 -0.95 -0.62
CA SER A 263 6.29 0.21 -0.21
C SER A 263 5.55 1.54 -0.40
N LYS A 264 6.23 2.68 -0.16
CA LYS A 264 5.66 4.00 -0.48
C LYS A 264 5.56 4.17 -2.00
N ILE A 265 4.47 4.74 -2.48
CA ILE A 265 4.17 4.84 -3.90
C ILE A 265 4.77 6.14 -4.47
N PRO A 266 5.72 6.08 -5.43
CA PRO A 266 6.29 7.28 -6.03
C PRO A 266 5.28 7.93 -6.97
N VAL A 267 5.05 9.22 -6.77
CA VAL A 267 4.17 10.05 -7.60
C VAL A 267 4.90 11.31 -8.03
N SER A 268 4.71 11.67 -9.30
CA SER A 268 5.07 13.00 -9.79
C SER A 268 3.98 14.01 -9.42
N PHE A 269 4.25 15.31 -9.57
CA PHE A 269 3.25 16.37 -9.53
C PHE A 269 3.45 17.27 -10.75
N SER A 270 3.20 16.69 -11.93
CA SER A 270 3.48 17.25 -13.25
C SER A 270 2.24 17.10 -14.15
N PHE A 271 2.39 17.21 -15.48
CA PHE A 271 1.32 16.95 -16.45
C PHE A 271 1.73 15.84 -17.44
N ILE A 272 0.78 15.00 -17.81
CA ILE A 272 0.94 13.90 -18.77
C ILE A 272 -0.05 14.05 -19.92
N ASN A 273 0.28 13.50 -21.09
CA ASN A 273 -0.63 13.45 -22.23
C ASN A 273 -1.43 12.14 -22.18
N THR A 274 -2.76 12.24 -22.29
CA THR A 274 -3.72 11.12 -22.29
C THR A 274 -4.56 11.18 -23.57
N SER A 275 -5.42 10.19 -23.79
CA SER A 275 -6.48 10.25 -24.81
C SER A 275 -7.43 11.45 -24.64
N HIS A 276 -7.48 12.04 -23.44
CA HIS A 276 -8.30 13.20 -23.06
C HIS A 276 -7.49 14.51 -22.98
N GLY A 277 -6.28 14.55 -23.57
CA GLY A 277 -5.40 15.72 -23.58
C GLY A 277 -4.43 15.77 -22.40
N LYS A 278 -4.00 16.97 -22.00
CA LYS A 278 -3.06 17.14 -20.88
C LYS A 278 -3.78 17.03 -19.55
N TRP A 279 -3.46 15.99 -18.79
CA TRP A 279 -4.00 15.71 -17.45
C TRP A 279 -2.94 15.90 -16.37
N PRO A 280 -3.33 16.18 -15.12
CA PRO A 280 -2.39 16.16 -14.00
C PRO A 280 -1.81 14.75 -13.82
N ASN A 281 -0.59 14.69 -13.31
CA ASN A 281 0.12 13.48 -12.91
C ASN A 281 0.20 13.48 -11.37
N PRO A 282 -0.26 12.43 -10.66
CA PRO A 282 -0.86 11.20 -11.19
C PRO A 282 -2.20 11.45 -11.88
N ALA A 283 -2.53 10.59 -12.86
CA ALA A 283 -3.84 10.60 -13.49
C ALA A 283 -4.96 10.54 -12.41
N PRO A 284 -6.08 11.27 -12.58
CA PRO A 284 -7.13 11.34 -11.55
C PRO A 284 -7.68 9.97 -11.11
N ALA A 285 -7.80 9.01 -12.04
CA ALA A 285 -8.19 7.64 -11.73
C ALA A 285 -7.15 6.92 -10.85
N SER A 286 -5.86 7.00 -11.20
CA SER A 286 -4.76 6.48 -10.37
C SER A 286 -4.77 7.09 -8.97
N LEU A 287 -5.01 8.40 -8.85
CA LEU A 287 -5.04 9.08 -7.56
C LEU A 287 -6.25 8.67 -6.69
N GLU A 288 -7.42 8.42 -7.28
CA GLU A 288 -8.58 7.88 -6.56
C GLU A 288 -8.33 6.44 -6.06
N LEU A 289 -7.71 5.60 -6.89
CA LEU A 289 -7.30 4.24 -6.52
C LEU A 289 -6.30 4.26 -5.34
N LEU A 290 -5.30 5.14 -5.38
CA LEU A 290 -4.23 5.25 -4.38
C LEU A 290 -4.66 5.83 -3.01
N LYS A 291 -5.96 6.11 -2.79
CA LYS A 291 -6.45 6.50 -1.47
C LYS A 291 -6.12 5.47 -0.39
N ASN A 292 -5.63 6.00 0.74
CA ASN A 292 -5.09 5.29 1.91
C ASN A 292 -3.69 4.66 1.71
N PHE A 293 -3.02 4.87 0.58
CA PHE A 293 -1.60 4.52 0.41
C PHE A 293 -0.68 5.68 0.81
N THR A 294 0.51 5.38 1.29
CA THR A 294 1.54 6.39 1.55
C THR A 294 2.22 6.78 0.25
N LEU A 295 1.97 8.01 -0.21
CA LEU A 295 2.62 8.57 -1.39
C LEU A 295 3.99 9.16 -1.04
N THR A 296 4.93 9.13 -1.99
CA THR A 296 6.21 9.85 -1.91
C THR A 296 6.43 10.64 -3.20
N LYS A 297 6.94 11.86 -3.11
CA LYS A 297 7.23 12.68 -4.29
C LYS A 297 8.44 12.12 -5.04
N SER A 298 8.31 11.95 -6.35
CA SER A 298 9.40 11.66 -7.28
C SER A 298 9.79 12.91 -8.08
N PRO A 299 11.07 13.11 -8.42
CA PRO A 299 11.50 14.19 -9.32
C PRO A 299 11.17 13.90 -10.80
N ILE A 300 10.73 12.69 -11.15
CA ILE A 300 10.51 12.29 -12.54
C ILE A 300 9.18 12.84 -13.06
N GLU A 301 9.21 13.58 -14.17
CA GLU A 301 8.04 14.14 -14.87
C GLU A 301 7.43 13.16 -15.90
N LYS A 302 7.16 11.93 -15.46
CA LYS A 302 6.47 10.88 -16.23
C LYS A 302 5.45 10.19 -15.35
N GLU A 303 4.49 9.48 -15.96
CA GLU A 303 3.63 8.58 -15.20
C GLU A 303 4.49 7.41 -14.69
N LEU A 304 4.60 7.31 -13.36
CA LEU A 304 5.28 6.19 -12.70
C LEU A 304 4.30 5.11 -12.25
N VAL A 305 3.02 5.45 -12.11
CA VAL A 305 1.98 4.58 -11.58
C VAL A 305 0.76 4.68 -12.48
N THR A 306 0.62 3.70 -13.37
CA THR A 306 -0.51 3.63 -14.30
C THR A 306 -1.80 3.27 -13.55
N PRO A 307 -2.99 3.53 -14.12
CA PRO A 307 -4.26 3.12 -13.52
C PRO A 307 -4.31 1.61 -13.21
N THR A 308 -3.78 0.78 -14.13
CA THR A 308 -3.65 -0.67 -13.97
C THR A 308 -2.73 -1.03 -12.79
N GLY A 309 -1.55 -0.40 -12.70
CA GLY A 309 -0.62 -0.62 -11.58
C GLY A 309 -1.22 -0.23 -10.22
N ALA A 310 -1.90 0.92 -10.16
CA ALA A 310 -2.61 1.37 -8.96
C ALA A 310 -3.74 0.41 -8.55
N ALA A 311 -4.50 -0.12 -9.50
CA ALA A 311 -5.61 -1.03 -9.23
C ALA A 311 -5.14 -2.42 -8.74
N ILE A 312 -4.02 -2.92 -9.26
CA ILE A 312 -3.38 -4.15 -8.78
C ILE A 312 -3.06 -4.03 -7.29
N ILE A 313 -2.31 -2.99 -6.88
CA ILE A 313 -1.95 -2.81 -5.46
C ILE A 313 -3.15 -2.44 -4.59
N LYS A 314 -4.14 -1.69 -5.11
CA LYS A 314 -5.40 -1.41 -4.42
C LYS A 314 -6.19 -2.67 -4.07
N THR A 315 -6.14 -3.67 -4.96
CA THR A 315 -6.93 -4.90 -4.83
C THR A 315 -6.29 -5.92 -3.89
N LEU A 316 -4.96 -5.94 -3.85
CA LEU A 316 -4.17 -7.00 -3.23
C LEU A 316 -3.47 -6.58 -1.93
N CYS A 317 -2.91 -5.36 -1.88
CA CYS A 317 -1.82 -5.02 -0.95
C CYS A 317 -2.28 -4.24 0.28
N GLU A 318 -1.64 -4.54 1.41
CA GLU A 318 -1.64 -3.66 2.57
C GLU A 318 -0.47 -2.65 2.48
N PRO A 319 -0.72 -1.33 2.64
CA PRO A 319 0.35 -0.35 2.69
C PRO A 319 1.14 -0.49 4.00
N CYS A 320 2.45 -0.73 3.92
CA CYS A 320 3.31 -0.82 5.11
C CYS A 320 4.62 -0.03 4.99
N GLY A 321 5.00 0.44 3.79
CA GLY A 321 6.14 1.33 3.56
C GLY A 321 7.51 0.64 3.61
N CYS A 322 7.71 -0.29 4.56
CA CYS A 322 8.87 -1.17 4.72
C CYS A 322 8.35 -2.62 4.81
N PRO A 323 8.98 -3.64 4.20
CA PRO A 323 8.51 -5.02 4.30
C PRO A 323 8.47 -5.49 5.76
N PRO A 324 7.45 -6.27 6.17
CA PRO A 324 7.46 -6.93 7.47
C PRO A 324 8.48 -8.09 7.47
N ASP A 325 8.84 -8.60 8.65
CA ASP A 325 9.80 -9.70 8.75
C ASP A 325 9.29 -10.97 8.04
N PHE A 326 10.07 -11.46 7.08
CA PHE A 326 9.90 -12.73 6.39
C PHE A 326 11.24 -13.28 5.91
N GLU A 327 11.34 -14.60 5.73
CA GLU A 327 12.50 -15.23 5.11
C GLU A 327 12.40 -15.05 3.58
N LEU A 328 13.27 -14.22 2.99
CA LEU A 328 13.31 -13.98 1.54
C LEU A 328 13.66 -15.27 0.79
N LYS A 329 12.82 -15.66 -0.18
CA LYS A 329 12.99 -16.88 -0.98
C LYS A 329 13.31 -16.59 -2.45
N ALA A 330 12.72 -15.53 -3.01
CA ALA A 330 12.96 -15.10 -4.38
C ALA A 330 12.77 -13.58 -4.51
N THR A 331 13.43 -12.99 -5.50
CA THR A 331 13.19 -11.62 -5.97
C THR A 331 12.86 -11.67 -7.46
N GLY A 332 12.19 -10.64 -7.95
CA GLY A 332 11.95 -10.47 -9.38
C GLY A 332 11.87 -9.00 -9.75
N TYR A 333 12.36 -8.69 -10.95
CA TYR A 333 12.46 -7.34 -11.49
C TYR A 333 11.73 -7.25 -12.83
N GLY A 334 10.71 -6.40 -12.91
CA GLY A 334 9.95 -6.13 -14.14
C GLY A 334 10.32 -4.80 -14.74
N ALA A 335 10.79 -4.78 -15.97
CA ALA A 335 11.32 -3.58 -16.62
C ALA A 335 10.21 -2.69 -17.20
N GLY A 336 10.16 -1.42 -16.78
CA GLY A 336 9.27 -0.42 -17.34
C GLY A 336 9.77 0.11 -18.68
N TYR A 337 8.88 0.75 -19.45
CA TYR A 337 9.20 1.23 -20.79
C TYR A 337 10.26 2.34 -20.79
N HIS A 338 10.04 3.41 -20.03
CA HIS A 338 10.91 4.58 -19.98
C HIS A 338 12.32 4.27 -19.44
N ASP A 339 13.28 5.12 -19.79
CA ASP A 339 14.63 5.14 -19.23
C ASP A 339 14.81 6.39 -18.37
N PHE A 340 15.42 6.22 -17.21
CA PHE A 340 15.67 7.26 -16.20
C PHE A 340 17.12 7.15 -15.69
N GLU A 341 17.58 8.14 -14.93
CA GLU A 341 18.90 8.09 -14.26
C GLU A 341 19.02 6.94 -13.23
N HIS A 342 17.89 6.35 -12.80
CA HIS A 342 17.84 5.14 -11.98
C HIS A 342 17.14 4.00 -12.72
N PRO A 343 17.34 2.72 -12.35
CA PRO A 343 16.62 1.59 -12.96
C PRO A 343 15.10 1.78 -12.92
N ASN A 344 14.46 1.86 -14.09
CA ASN A 344 13.01 1.82 -14.21
C ASN A 344 12.52 0.36 -14.14
N VAL A 345 12.42 -0.18 -12.93
CA VAL A 345 11.99 -1.55 -12.66
C VAL A 345 11.10 -1.64 -11.43
N LEU A 346 10.04 -2.44 -11.50
CA LEU A 346 9.30 -2.89 -10.33
C LEU A 346 10.09 -4.02 -9.69
N ARG A 347 10.40 -3.91 -8.40
CA ARG A 347 10.95 -5.03 -7.62
C ARG A 347 9.84 -5.72 -6.85
N ILE A 348 9.77 -7.05 -6.94
CA ILE A 348 9.01 -7.88 -5.99
C ILE A 348 9.96 -8.71 -5.13
N MET A 349 9.57 -8.90 -3.88
CA MET A 349 10.25 -9.76 -2.92
C MET A 349 9.25 -10.82 -2.44
N ILE A 350 9.53 -12.09 -2.75
CA ILE A 350 8.70 -13.23 -2.34
C ILE A 350 9.41 -13.94 -1.20
N GLY A 351 8.69 -14.16 -0.11
CA GLY A 351 9.24 -14.83 1.05
C GLY A 351 8.22 -15.66 1.82
N GLU A 352 8.71 -16.32 2.85
CA GLU A 352 7.88 -17.03 3.80
C GLU A 352 7.95 -16.31 5.14
N LYS A 353 6.84 -15.65 5.50
CA LYS A 353 6.60 -15.36 6.90
C LYS A 353 6.27 -16.70 7.54
N LYS A 354 7.24 -17.26 8.26
CA LYS A 354 6.99 -18.41 9.14
C LYS A 354 5.75 -18.05 9.96
N LYS A 355 4.78 -18.97 10.04
CA LYS A 355 3.69 -18.78 11.01
C LYS A 355 4.39 -18.79 12.35
N ILE A 356 4.52 -17.61 12.95
CA ILE A 356 4.80 -17.47 14.37
C ILE A 356 3.54 -18.01 15.06
N ARG A 357 3.48 -19.35 15.16
CA ARG A 357 3.07 -19.96 16.43
C ARG A 357 3.90 -19.22 17.47
N THR A 358 3.24 -18.70 18.49
CA THR A 358 3.82 -17.97 19.62
C THR A 358 5.02 -18.72 20.19
N SER A 359 6.19 -18.44 19.64
CA SER A 359 7.48 -19.02 19.94
C SER A 359 8.52 -18.32 19.08
N VAL A 360 9.45 -17.66 19.75
CA VAL A 360 10.68 -17.01 19.27
C VAL A 360 10.50 -15.81 18.32
N PRO A 361 10.72 -14.58 18.83
CA PRO A 361 11.32 -13.49 18.06
C PRO A 361 12.71 -13.88 17.51
N GLU A 362 13.48 -12.92 17.02
CA GLU A 362 14.89 -13.11 16.63
C GLU A 362 15.69 -13.88 17.69
N ALA A 363 16.80 -14.51 17.26
CA ALA A 363 17.79 -15.10 18.16
C ALA A 363 18.62 -14.04 18.92
N GLY A 364 17.93 -13.14 19.62
CA GLY A 364 18.43 -12.62 20.87
C GLY A 364 18.52 -13.74 21.91
N ILE A 365 19.27 -13.48 22.97
CA ILE A 365 19.70 -14.43 24.03
C ILE A 365 18.58 -15.35 24.55
N CYS A 366 17.32 -14.88 24.55
CA CYS A 366 16.17 -15.67 24.99
C CYS A 366 15.82 -16.87 24.08
N GLY A 367 16.07 -16.83 22.77
CA GLY A 367 15.63 -17.89 21.85
C GLY A 367 16.31 -19.23 22.10
N GLU A 368 17.64 -19.25 21.99
CA GLU A 368 18.48 -20.42 22.28
C GLU A 368 18.31 -20.89 23.74
N THR A 369 18.20 -19.93 24.68
CA THR A 369 17.96 -20.23 26.10
C THR A 369 16.60 -20.88 26.33
N ALA A 370 15.55 -20.50 25.60
CA ALA A 370 14.23 -21.10 25.73
C ALA A 370 14.23 -22.56 25.28
N GLU A 371 14.85 -22.87 24.13
CA GLU A 371 14.97 -24.25 23.64
C GLU A 371 15.80 -25.12 24.61
N ALA A 372 16.95 -24.62 25.06
CA ALA A 372 17.81 -25.31 26.02
C ALA A 372 17.16 -25.58 27.39
N LEU A 373 16.12 -24.82 27.75
CA LEU A 373 15.35 -24.97 29.00
C LEU A 373 13.96 -25.58 28.79
N GLY A 374 13.52 -25.85 27.56
CA GLY A 374 12.17 -26.32 27.24
C GLY A 374 11.05 -25.31 27.53
N CYS A 375 11.39 -24.01 27.61
CA CYS A 375 10.48 -22.91 27.88
C CYS A 375 9.69 -22.46 26.65
N GLU A 376 8.65 -21.68 26.88
CA GLU A 376 8.00 -20.84 25.89
C GLU A 376 8.58 -19.41 25.93
N THR A 377 8.40 -18.66 24.86
CA THR A 377 8.79 -17.25 24.74
C THR A 377 7.59 -16.41 24.37
N ASP A 378 7.41 -15.30 25.07
CA ASP A 378 6.44 -14.26 24.73
C ASP A 378 7.05 -12.86 24.87
N GLU A 379 6.33 -11.88 24.35
CA GLU A 379 6.65 -10.46 24.44
C GLU A 379 5.62 -9.73 25.29
N VAL A 380 6.08 -8.78 26.08
CA VAL A 380 5.25 -7.88 26.88
C VAL A 380 5.73 -6.44 26.75
N ASP A 381 4.82 -5.49 26.86
CA ASP A 381 5.16 -4.09 27.08
C ASP A 381 5.19 -3.83 28.60
N LEU A 382 6.33 -3.32 29.08
CA LEU A 382 6.49 -2.76 30.42
C LEU A 382 6.25 -1.25 30.35
N LEU A 383 5.20 -0.78 31.02
CA LEU A 383 4.89 0.64 31.17
C LEU A 383 5.30 1.09 32.57
N THR A 384 6.17 2.10 32.66
CA THR A 384 6.68 2.63 33.93
C THR A 384 6.42 4.13 34.10
N ALA A 385 6.01 4.51 35.31
CA ALA A 385 5.80 5.90 35.74
C ALA A 385 6.27 6.12 37.17
N ASN A 386 6.78 7.32 37.46
CA ASN A 386 7.23 7.72 38.79
C ASN A 386 6.28 8.80 39.30
N ILE A 387 5.66 8.57 40.46
CA ILE A 387 4.51 9.32 40.96
C ILE A 387 4.84 9.85 42.35
N ASP A 388 5.07 11.16 42.48
CA ASP A 388 5.45 11.85 43.75
C ASP A 388 4.36 12.76 44.35
N ASP A 389 3.18 12.82 43.73
CA ASP A 389 2.10 13.74 44.05
C ASP A 389 0.69 13.09 44.13
N MET A 390 0.62 11.75 44.15
CA MET A 390 -0.63 10.99 44.32
C MET A 390 -0.76 10.42 45.74
N GLN A 391 -1.98 10.36 46.27
CA GLN A 391 -2.25 9.72 47.56
C GLN A 391 -2.20 8.18 47.45
N PRO A 392 -1.68 7.45 48.47
CA PRO A 392 -1.55 6.00 48.40
C PRO A 392 -2.86 5.23 48.18
N GLU A 393 -3.99 5.74 48.67
CA GLU A 393 -5.32 5.14 48.53
C GLU A 393 -5.81 5.08 47.08
N TYR A 394 -5.31 5.92 46.17
CA TYR A 394 -5.71 5.92 44.77
C TYR A 394 -5.02 4.82 43.94
N PHE A 395 -4.02 4.12 44.49
CA PHE A 395 -3.39 2.99 43.79
C PHE A 395 -4.28 1.76 43.73
N GLU A 396 -5.13 1.52 44.73
CA GLU A 396 -6.05 0.36 44.76
C GLU A 396 -7.01 0.34 43.55
N PRO A 397 -7.86 1.37 43.31
CA PRO A 397 -8.75 1.38 42.15
C PRO A 397 -8.00 1.45 40.81
N LEU A 398 -6.79 2.04 40.77
CA LEU A 398 -5.93 2.02 39.60
C LEU A 398 -5.47 0.58 39.27
N ILE A 399 -5.00 -0.17 40.26
CA ILE A 399 -4.58 -1.58 40.09
C ILE A 399 -5.79 -2.42 39.64
N GLU A 400 -6.95 -2.26 40.27
CA GLU A 400 -8.16 -3.00 39.89
C GLU A 400 -8.56 -2.75 38.43
N GLU A 401 -8.61 -1.49 37.98
CA GLU A 401 -8.97 -1.19 36.58
C GLU A 401 -7.92 -1.67 35.59
N LEU A 402 -6.62 -1.60 35.92
CA LEU A 402 -5.54 -2.13 35.09
C LEU A 402 -5.63 -3.65 34.93
N MET A 403 -5.87 -4.38 36.02
CA MET A 403 -6.05 -5.84 36.00
C MET A 403 -7.32 -6.22 35.23
N ALA A 404 -8.44 -5.53 35.46
CA ALA A 404 -9.68 -5.72 34.71
C ALA A 404 -9.55 -5.39 33.21
N ALA A 405 -8.65 -4.46 32.86
CA ALA A 405 -8.37 -4.11 31.48
C ALA A 405 -7.53 -5.15 30.72
N GLY A 406 -6.90 -6.10 31.42
CA GLY A 406 -6.06 -7.16 30.86
C GLY A 406 -4.55 -6.98 31.08
N ALA A 407 -4.13 -6.21 32.10
CA ALA A 407 -2.74 -6.24 32.55
C ALA A 407 -2.34 -7.66 32.99
N LEU A 408 -1.10 -8.05 32.68
CA LEU A 408 -0.52 -9.34 33.04
C LEU A 408 0.02 -9.31 34.49
N ASP A 409 0.51 -8.15 34.92
CA ASP A 409 1.01 -7.88 36.26
C ASP A 409 1.01 -6.36 36.53
N VAL A 410 0.87 -5.96 37.79
CA VAL A 410 0.97 -4.56 38.22
C VAL A 410 1.71 -4.52 39.57
N SER A 411 2.75 -3.70 39.66
CA SER A 411 3.56 -3.57 40.87
C SER A 411 3.91 -2.12 41.21
N LEU A 412 4.20 -1.88 42.49
CA LEU A 412 4.56 -0.58 43.05
C LEU A 412 5.87 -0.70 43.83
N GLY A 413 6.92 -0.03 43.35
CA GLY A 413 8.18 0.17 44.07
C GLY A 413 8.16 1.49 44.85
N GLN A 414 8.67 1.52 46.08
CA GLN A 414 8.93 2.79 46.78
C GLN A 414 10.28 3.37 46.32
N ILE A 415 10.28 4.64 45.94
CA ILE A 415 11.46 5.36 45.45
C ILE A 415 11.58 6.74 46.12
N LEU A 416 12.78 7.33 46.04
CA LEU A 416 13.03 8.71 46.48
C LEU A 416 13.36 9.57 45.26
N MET A 417 12.57 10.64 45.06
CA MET A 417 12.71 11.56 43.93
C MET A 417 13.39 12.88 44.32
N LYS A 418 13.68 13.71 43.31
CA LYS A 418 14.28 15.04 43.46
C LYS A 418 13.57 15.86 44.55
N LYS A 419 14.33 16.70 45.26
CA LYS A 419 13.87 17.43 46.47
C LYS A 419 13.53 16.53 47.67
N GLY A 420 13.98 15.28 47.69
CA GLY A 420 13.80 14.36 48.82
C GLY A 420 12.36 13.87 48.99
N ARG A 421 11.59 13.81 47.89
CA ARG A 421 10.18 13.41 47.91
C ARG A 421 10.05 11.88 47.90
N PRO A 422 9.39 11.25 48.89
CA PRO A 422 8.94 9.87 48.76
C PRO A 422 7.95 9.75 47.61
N ALA A 423 8.07 8.71 46.82
CA ALA A 423 7.27 8.50 45.61
C ALA A 423 7.11 7.00 45.31
N PHE A 424 6.22 6.67 44.38
CA PHE A 424 6.05 5.30 43.89
C PHE A 424 6.47 5.19 42.43
N GLU A 425 7.19 4.13 42.11
CA GLU A 425 7.35 3.65 40.74
C GLU A 425 6.26 2.62 40.45
N LEU A 426 5.32 2.99 39.57
CA LEU A 426 4.32 2.10 39.00
C LEU A 426 4.97 1.35 37.83
N VAL A 427 4.89 0.02 37.85
CA VAL A 427 5.29 -0.84 36.74
C VAL A 427 4.11 -1.73 36.35
N VAL A 428 3.61 -1.56 35.12
CA VAL A 428 2.53 -2.36 34.55
C VAL A 428 3.08 -3.21 33.42
N MET A 429 2.83 -4.53 33.49
CA MET A 429 3.17 -5.47 32.42
C MET A 429 1.91 -5.78 31.61
N SER A 430 1.97 -5.67 30.29
CA SER A 430 0.79 -5.91 29.44
C SER A 430 1.15 -6.58 28.11
N ALA A 431 0.16 -7.19 27.47
CA ALA A 431 0.33 -7.72 26.12
C ALA A 431 0.46 -6.56 25.11
N PRO A 432 1.32 -6.66 24.07
CA PRO A 432 1.57 -5.59 23.09
C PRO A 432 0.35 -4.88 22.48
N GLY A 433 -0.77 -5.58 22.34
CA GLY A 433 -2.01 -5.01 21.79
C GLY A 433 -2.82 -4.14 22.77
N LEU A 434 -2.45 -4.12 24.06
CA LEU A 434 -3.20 -3.42 25.12
C LEU A 434 -2.55 -2.10 25.56
N THR A 435 -1.33 -1.81 25.12
CA THR A 435 -0.49 -0.68 25.57
C THR A 435 -1.19 0.68 25.48
N ALA A 436 -1.97 0.93 24.43
CA ALA A 436 -2.77 2.16 24.30
C ALA A 436 -3.90 2.24 25.34
N LYS A 437 -4.64 1.14 25.56
CA LYS A 437 -5.73 1.04 26.54
C LYS A 437 -5.22 1.18 27.97
N ILE A 438 -4.10 0.51 28.28
CA ILE A 438 -3.42 0.58 29.58
C ILE A 438 -2.91 2.01 29.83
N SER A 439 -2.26 2.63 28.86
CA SER A 439 -1.79 4.02 28.97
C SER A 439 -2.94 4.99 29.24
N GLN A 440 -4.09 4.82 28.57
CA GLN A 440 -5.27 5.64 28.78
C GLN A 440 -5.82 5.54 30.22
N ILE A 441 -5.80 4.34 30.82
CA ILE A 441 -6.22 4.14 32.21
C ILE A 441 -5.25 4.86 33.16
N ILE A 442 -3.94 4.69 32.95
CA ILE A 442 -2.92 5.32 33.81
C ILE A 442 -3.02 6.86 33.73
N PHE A 443 -3.11 7.45 32.53
CA PHE A 443 -3.26 8.91 32.39
C PHE A 443 -4.58 9.48 32.92
N ARG A 444 -5.61 8.65 33.11
CA ARG A 444 -6.90 9.06 33.67
C ARG A 444 -6.94 8.96 35.20
N LEU A 445 -6.29 7.96 35.78
CA LEU A 445 -6.38 7.65 37.21
C LEU A 445 -5.13 8.02 38.01
N ALA A 446 -3.95 8.08 37.39
CA ALA A 446 -2.71 8.52 38.04
C ALA A 446 -2.36 9.96 37.68
N SER A 447 -1.62 10.64 38.55
CA SER A 447 -1.12 12.01 38.33
C SER A 447 0.06 12.12 37.36
N THR A 448 0.55 11.00 36.80
CA THR A 448 1.70 11.01 35.90
C THR A 448 1.41 11.73 34.59
N ILE A 449 2.35 12.58 34.17
CA ILE A 449 2.31 13.31 32.89
C ILE A 449 2.92 12.47 31.74
N GLY A 450 3.65 11.39 32.06
CA GLY A 450 4.32 10.56 31.06
C GLY A 450 4.45 9.09 31.46
N LEU A 451 4.65 8.25 30.46
CA LEU A 451 4.95 6.83 30.60
C LEU A 451 6.21 6.50 29.80
N ARG A 452 7.11 5.71 30.38
CA ARG A 452 8.16 5.03 29.62
C ARG A 452 7.62 3.66 29.24
N VAL A 453 7.71 3.29 27.98
CA VAL A 453 7.25 1.99 27.48
C VAL A 453 8.43 1.24 26.89
N GLU A 454 8.67 0.03 27.36
CA GLU A 454 9.73 -0.85 26.85
C GLU A 454 9.14 -2.20 26.46
N ARG A 455 9.45 -2.65 25.23
CA ARG A 455 9.13 -3.99 24.74
C ARG A 455 10.19 -4.96 25.24
N VAL A 456 9.80 -5.96 26.04
CA VAL A 456 10.71 -6.99 26.55
C VAL A 456 10.24 -8.40 26.21
N SER A 457 11.19 -9.28 25.91
CA SER A 457 10.96 -10.73 25.80
C SER A 457 10.99 -11.39 27.18
N ARG A 458 10.21 -12.46 27.36
CA ARG A 458 10.24 -13.29 28.58
C ARG A 458 10.47 -14.77 28.26
N LEU A 459 11.08 -15.47 29.21
CA LEU A 459 11.12 -16.93 29.26
C LEU A 459 10.01 -17.42 30.20
N VAL A 460 9.05 -18.16 29.66
CA VAL A 460 7.89 -18.66 30.40
C VAL A 460 7.99 -20.19 30.50
N LEU A 461 7.94 -20.74 31.72
CA LEU A 461 7.87 -22.19 31.88
C LEU A 461 6.55 -22.70 31.30
N LYS A 462 6.62 -23.77 30.50
CA LYS A 462 5.43 -24.54 30.11
C LYS A 462 4.67 -24.94 31.35
N ARG A 463 3.36 -24.75 31.34
CA ARG A 463 2.50 -25.05 32.48
C ARG A 463 1.14 -25.54 32.04
N GLU A 464 0.59 -26.49 32.78
CA GLU A 464 -0.78 -26.96 32.64
C GLU A 464 -1.51 -26.86 33.98
N THR A 465 -2.84 -26.86 33.93
CA THR A 465 -3.68 -26.92 35.14
C THR A 465 -4.35 -28.28 35.17
N VAL A 466 -3.95 -29.11 36.12
CA VAL A 466 -4.48 -30.47 36.33
C VAL A 466 -5.45 -30.43 37.50
N LEU A 467 -6.61 -31.06 37.38
CA LEU A 467 -7.53 -31.22 38.50
C LEU A 467 -7.04 -32.37 39.38
N CYS A 468 -6.62 -32.06 40.61
CA CYS A 468 -6.26 -33.06 41.60
C CYS A 468 -7.51 -33.46 42.38
N GLU A 469 -7.97 -34.69 42.24
CA GLU A 469 -8.99 -35.27 43.13
C GLU A 469 -8.39 -35.47 44.52
N VAL A 470 -9.08 -34.98 45.56
CA VAL A 470 -8.66 -35.06 46.98
C VAL A 470 -9.64 -35.89 47.81
N SER A 471 -10.85 -36.08 47.29
CA SER A 471 -11.93 -36.93 47.81
C SER A 471 -12.99 -37.11 46.71
N ALA A 472 -13.88 -38.09 46.85
CA ALA A 472 -14.89 -38.47 45.85
C ALA A 472 -15.69 -37.29 45.24
N ASP A 473 -15.97 -36.25 46.02
CA ASP A 473 -16.77 -35.09 45.59
C ASP A 473 -15.93 -33.78 45.47
N LYS A 474 -14.59 -33.85 45.49
CA LYS A 474 -13.76 -32.63 45.52
C LYS A 474 -12.44 -32.73 44.75
N SER A 475 -12.33 -31.92 43.71
CA SER A 475 -11.12 -31.65 42.93
C SER A 475 -10.57 -30.25 43.21
N VAL A 476 -9.26 -30.08 43.30
CA VAL A 476 -8.59 -28.78 43.37
C VAL A 476 -7.69 -28.58 42.14
N PRO A 477 -7.77 -27.46 41.41
CA PRO A 477 -6.86 -27.17 40.30
C PRO A 477 -5.43 -26.94 40.81
N VAL A 478 -4.49 -27.65 40.17
CA VAL A 478 -3.07 -27.62 40.47
C VAL A 478 -2.29 -27.22 39.22
N LYS A 479 -1.53 -26.12 39.33
CA LYS A 479 -0.66 -25.62 38.27
C LYS A 479 0.66 -26.38 38.31
N VAL A 480 0.88 -27.22 37.31
CA VAL A 480 2.12 -27.98 37.09
C VAL A 480 2.99 -27.16 36.13
N SER A 481 4.29 -27.04 36.40
CA SER A 481 5.24 -26.34 35.53
C SER A 481 6.42 -27.25 35.18
N TYR A 482 6.88 -27.15 33.94
CA TYR A 482 7.94 -28.00 33.38
C TYR A 482 9.21 -27.18 33.11
N LEU A 483 10.36 -27.78 33.40
CA LEU A 483 11.68 -27.32 32.98
C LEU A 483 12.37 -28.49 32.27
N LYS A 484 12.86 -28.28 31.05
CA LYS A 484 13.43 -29.34 30.18
C LYS A 484 12.53 -30.56 29.98
N GLY A 485 11.21 -30.37 30.08
CA GLY A 485 10.20 -31.44 29.99
C GLY A 485 9.92 -32.19 31.30
N GLU A 486 10.68 -31.93 32.37
CA GLU A 486 10.47 -32.52 33.69
C GLU A 486 9.65 -31.60 34.61
N ILE A 487 8.83 -32.17 35.49
CA ILE A 487 8.04 -31.39 36.46
C ILE A 487 9.00 -30.74 37.46
N CYS A 488 9.10 -29.41 37.41
CA CYS A 488 9.97 -28.63 38.30
C CYS A 488 9.20 -27.96 39.45
N ARG A 489 7.88 -27.77 39.29
CA ARG A 489 7.03 -27.08 40.28
C ARG A 489 5.58 -27.52 40.16
N VAL A 490 4.97 -27.73 41.32
CA VAL A 490 3.54 -28.07 41.46
C VAL A 490 2.96 -27.11 42.50
N LYS A 491 1.93 -26.34 42.14
CA LYS A 491 1.27 -25.38 43.04
C LYS A 491 -0.25 -25.45 42.92
N PRO A 492 -0.99 -25.81 43.99
CA PRO A 492 -2.44 -25.61 44.02
C PRO A 492 -2.81 -24.15 43.77
N GLU A 493 -3.96 -23.91 43.15
CA GLU A 493 -4.51 -22.56 43.00
C GLU A 493 -4.87 -21.96 44.36
N TYR A 494 -4.44 -20.73 44.63
CA TYR A 494 -4.48 -20.15 45.97
C TYR A 494 -5.91 -19.97 46.52
N GLU A 495 -6.85 -19.48 45.70
CA GLU A 495 -8.23 -19.28 46.17
C GLU A 495 -8.94 -20.62 46.42
N GLU A 496 -8.73 -21.64 45.59
CA GLU A 496 -9.28 -22.98 45.84
C GLU A 496 -8.61 -23.68 47.03
N LEU A 497 -7.30 -23.48 47.22
CA LEU A 497 -6.57 -23.93 48.40
C LEU A 497 -7.11 -23.29 49.69
N LYS A 498 -7.41 -21.98 49.65
CA LYS A 498 -7.96 -21.20 50.77
C LYS A 498 -9.40 -21.62 51.10
N LYS A 499 -10.25 -21.86 50.09
CA LYS A 499 -11.57 -22.49 50.28
C LYS A 499 -11.44 -23.88 50.91
N PHE A 500 -10.57 -24.73 50.36
CA PHE A 500 -10.32 -26.07 50.87
C PHE A 500 -9.86 -26.07 52.33
N ALA A 501 -8.92 -25.20 52.71
CA ALA A 501 -8.44 -25.04 54.08
C ALA A 501 -9.58 -24.62 55.03
N SER A 502 -10.37 -23.62 54.64
CA SER A 502 -11.52 -23.12 55.42
C SER A 502 -12.58 -24.20 55.66
N GLU A 503 -13.01 -24.91 54.62
CA GLU A 503 -14.02 -25.97 54.72
C GLU A 503 -13.56 -27.15 55.58
N ASN A 504 -12.29 -27.54 55.48
CA ASN A 504 -11.72 -28.64 56.27
C ASN A 504 -11.27 -28.20 57.68
N LYS A 505 -11.32 -26.90 58.00
CA LYS A 505 -10.83 -26.31 59.26
C LYS A 505 -9.36 -26.63 59.57
N ILE A 506 -8.53 -26.63 58.54
CA ILE A 506 -7.08 -26.84 58.61
C ILE A 506 -6.34 -25.58 58.15
N SER A 507 -5.04 -25.50 58.42
CA SER A 507 -4.21 -24.42 57.88
C SER A 507 -4.04 -24.53 56.36
N ILE A 508 -3.70 -23.40 55.72
CA ILE A 508 -3.38 -23.36 54.28
C ILE A 508 -2.19 -24.28 53.96
N GLU A 509 -1.24 -24.44 54.88
CA GLU A 509 -0.07 -25.29 54.69
C GLU A 509 -0.42 -26.79 54.75
N GLU A 510 -1.21 -27.23 55.75
CA GLU A 510 -1.72 -28.61 55.82
C GLU A 510 -2.61 -28.96 54.62
N ALA A 511 -3.44 -28.01 54.16
CA ALA A 511 -4.21 -28.16 52.92
C ALA A 511 -3.29 -28.36 51.72
N ARG A 512 -2.20 -27.58 51.61
CA ARG A 512 -1.23 -27.65 50.52
C ARG A 512 -0.51 -29.00 50.52
N GLU A 513 -0.05 -29.46 51.68
CA GLU A 513 0.61 -30.76 51.82
C GLU A 513 -0.31 -31.92 51.46
N ARG A 514 -1.58 -31.89 51.91
CA ARG A 514 -2.57 -32.93 51.58
C ARG A 514 -2.85 -33.00 50.09
N ILE A 515 -3.07 -31.87 49.42
CA ILE A 515 -3.31 -31.81 47.97
C ILE A 515 -2.07 -32.29 47.20
N LEU A 516 -0.86 -31.87 47.60
CA LEU A 516 0.38 -32.31 46.96
C LEU A 516 0.66 -33.81 47.19
N SER A 517 0.20 -34.39 48.30
CA SER A 517 0.31 -35.81 48.60
C SER A 517 -0.61 -36.65 47.71
N GLU A 518 -1.90 -36.28 47.59
CA GLU A 518 -2.82 -36.97 46.68
C GLU A 518 -2.42 -36.78 45.21
N PHE A 519 -2.00 -35.58 44.81
CA PHE A 519 -1.50 -35.33 43.45
C PHE A 519 -0.36 -36.29 43.06
N LYS A 520 0.60 -36.52 43.96
CA LYS A 520 1.69 -37.48 43.72
C LYS A 520 1.21 -38.92 43.52
N LYS A 521 0.13 -39.33 44.18
CA LYS A 521 -0.44 -40.68 44.00
C LYS A 521 -1.11 -40.80 42.63
N SER A 522 -2.01 -39.88 42.30
CA SER A 522 -2.74 -39.93 41.01
C SER A 522 -1.81 -39.77 39.81
N PHE A 523 -0.82 -38.87 39.88
CA PHE A 523 0.11 -38.62 38.78
C PHE A 523 1.18 -39.71 38.58
N SER A 524 1.34 -40.63 39.55
CA SER A 524 2.24 -41.80 39.38
C SER A 524 1.54 -43.04 38.83
N SER A 525 0.20 -43.09 38.84
CA SER A 525 -0.57 -44.17 38.19
C SER A 525 -0.79 -43.99 36.68
N GLU A 526 -0.72 -42.77 36.14
CA GLU A 526 -1.05 -42.49 34.72
C GLU A 526 0.14 -42.64 33.73
N ARG A 527 1.30 -43.13 34.19
CA ARG A 527 2.52 -43.32 33.36
C ARG A 527 3.21 -44.69 33.52
N LEU A 528 2.47 -45.71 33.95
CA LEU A 528 2.91 -47.11 33.99
C LEU A 528 2.27 -47.93 32.85
#